data_AF-A0AAW5QV50-F1
#
_entry.id   AF-A0AAW5QV50-F1
#
_cell.length_a   1.000
_cell.length_b   1.000
_cell.length_c   1.000
_cell.angle_alpha   90.00
_cell.angle_beta   90.00
_cell.angle_gamma   90.00
#
_symmetry.space_group_name_H-M   'P 1'
#
loop_
_entity.id
_entity.type
_entity.pdbx_description
1 polymer ?
#
loop_
_entity_poly.entity_id
_entity_poly.type
_entity_poly.pdbx_seq_one_letter_code
_entity_poly.pdbx_strand_id
1 'polypeptide(L)'
;MTGIPEPQYSSAGGSATTPGGNDTEIQFNSAGTFDGDADLTWNAGTNTMNTINIDYTGYITDISDKRLKENIVPLENSFEGIMALQAYSFTMKDDQNRAVEYGLMAQDVQTVFPELVKTHENGMLSLNYIGLIAPLIETVKAQQSEIEKLRSRLDALEARYGTGIDEPATETGEQ
;
A
#
# COMPACT_ATOMS: atom_id res chain seq x y z
N MET A 1 23.31 -40.79 -45.39
CA MET A 1 22.97 -39.56 -44.65
C MET A 1 21.45 -39.43 -44.66
N THR A 2 20.81 -39.85 -43.58
CA THR A 2 19.37 -39.71 -43.37
C THR A 2 19.08 -38.25 -43.07
N GLY A 3 18.30 -37.59 -43.94
CA GLY A 3 17.92 -36.19 -43.78
C GLY A 3 17.20 -35.97 -42.45
N ILE A 4 17.58 -34.90 -41.76
CA ILE A 4 16.90 -34.45 -40.54
C ILE A 4 15.50 -33.98 -40.97
N PRO A 5 14.41 -34.51 -40.39
CA PRO A 5 13.07 -34.06 -40.74
C PRO A 5 12.86 -32.60 -40.31
N GLU A 6 12.31 -31.77 -41.20
CA GLU A 6 11.99 -30.38 -40.88
C GLU A 6 10.95 -30.29 -39.76
N PRO A 7 11.10 -29.35 -38.82
CA PRO A 7 10.13 -29.15 -37.76
C PRO A 7 8.79 -28.70 -38.37
N GLN A 8 7.77 -29.55 -38.24
CA GLN A 8 6.40 -29.19 -38.56
C GLN A 8 5.90 -28.23 -37.47
N TYR A 9 5.84 -26.94 -37.76
CA TYR A 9 5.07 -26.01 -36.94
C TYR A 9 3.59 -26.27 -37.22
N SER A 10 2.88 -26.89 -36.27
CA SER A 10 1.43 -26.84 -36.30
C SER A 10 1.02 -25.40 -36.01
N SER A 11 0.58 -24.67 -37.03
CA SER A 11 -0.29 -23.53 -36.78
C SER A 11 -1.60 -24.12 -36.27
N ALA A 12 -1.77 -24.17 -34.94
CA ALA A 12 -3.08 -24.34 -34.35
C ALA A 12 -3.92 -23.16 -34.85
N GLY A 13 -4.70 -23.40 -35.92
CA GLY A 13 -5.68 -22.45 -36.39
C GLY A 13 -6.70 -22.29 -35.27
N GLY A 14 -6.51 -21.28 -34.43
CA GLY A 14 -7.52 -20.86 -33.48
C GLY A 14 -8.76 -20.52 -34.30
N SER A 15 -9.81 -21.32 -34.16
CA SER A 15 -11.13 -20.93 -34.64
C SER A 15 -11.41 -19.55 -34.06
N ALA A 16 -11.63 -18.55 -34.91
CA ALA A 16 -11.99 -17.20 -34.47
C ALA A 16 -13.37 -17.28 -33.80
N THR A 17 -13.38 -17.68 -32.54
CA THR A 17 -14.57 -17.63 -31.70
C THR A 17 -14.79 -16.19 -31.32
N THR A 18 -16.04 -15.73 -31.41
CA THR A 18 -16.44 -14.43 -30.89
C THR A 18 -16.01 -14.32 -29.42
N PRO A 19 -15.44 -13.18 -28.96
CA PRO A 19 -15.21 -12.93 -27.55
C PRO A 19 -16.45 -13.24 -26.71
N GLY A 20 -16.25 -13.86 -25.55
CA GLY A 20 -17.32 -14.06 -24.58
C GLY A 20 -17.48 -12.82 -23.69
N GLY A 21 -18.67 -12.68 -23.10
CA GLY A 21 -18.91 -11.63 -22.10
C GLY A 21 -19.16 -10.22 -22.68
N ASN A 22 -19.03 -9.21 -21.82
CA ASN A 22 -19.22 -7.80 -22.16
C ASN A 22 -17.94 -7.15 -22.72
N ASP A 23 -18.08 -6.02 -23.43
CA ASP A 23 -16.99 -5.30 -24.12
C ASP A 23 -15.80 -4.89 -23.22
N THR A 24 -16.01 -4.82 -21.90
CA THR A 24 -14.97 -4.43 -20.92
C THR A 24 -14.25 -5.61 -20.29
N GLU A 25 -14.73 -6.84 -20.48
CA GLU A 25 -14.22 -8.02 -19.79
C GLU A 25 -12.94 -8.53 -20.48
N ILE A 26 -11.89 -8.72 -19.68
CA ILE A 26 -10.63 -9.27 -20.17
C ILE A 26 -10.86 -10.74 -20.54
N GLN A 27 -10.41 -11.10 -21.72
CA GLN A 27 -10.64 -12.43 -22.28
C GLN A 27 -9.64 -13.45 -21.74
N PHE A 28 -10.12 -14.65 -21.41
CA PHE A 28 -9.31 -15.77 -20.92
C PHE A 28 -9.76 -17.10 -21.54
N ASN A 29 -9.01 -18.17 -21.26
CA ASN A 29 -9.36 -19.53 -21.66
C ASN A 29 -10.18 -20.21 -20.54
N SER A 30 -11.47 -20.42 -20.81
CA SER A 30 -12.40 -21.12 -19.93
C SER A 30 -12.65 -22.53 -20.47
N ALA A 31 -11.87 -23.50 -19.99
CA ALA A 31 -11.99 -24.92 -20.34
C ALA A 31 -12.05 -25.20 -21.86
N GLY A 32 -11.27 -24.45 -22.67
CA GLY A 32 -11.21 -24.57 -24.13
C GLY A 32 -12.11 -23.59 -24.89
N THR A 33 -12.88 -22.76 -24.18
CA THR A 33 -13.70 -21.68 -24.74
C THR A 33 -13.02 -20.34 -24.52
N PHE A 34 -13.12 -19.43 -25.50
CA PHE A 34 -12.69 -18.03 -25.35
C PHE A 34 -13.80 -17.25 -24.66
N ASP A 35 -13.57 -16.81 -23.42
CA ASP A 35 -14.59 -16.23 -22.55
C ASP A 35 -14.11 -14.95 -21.87
N GLY A 36 -15.04 -14.13 -21.39
CA GLY A 36 -14.77 -12.88 -20.66
C GLY A 36 -14.83 -13.08 -19.14
N ASP A 37 -13.91 -12.47 -18.41
CA ASP A 37 -13.94 -12.44 -16.94
C ASP A 37 -14.70 -11.20 -16.45
N ALA A 38 -15.87 -11.41 -15.86
CA ALA A 38 -16.72 -10.34 -15.32
C ALA A 38 -16.07 -9.56 -14.16
N ASP A 39 -15.14 -10.19 -13.44
CA ASP A 39 -14.45 -9.60 -12.30
C ASP A 39 -13.11 -8.95 -12.71
N LEU A 40 -12.58 -9.24 -13.90
CA LEU A 40 -11.38 -8.62 -14.47
C LEU A 40 -11.73 -7.77 -15.69
N THR A 41 -11.91 -6.46 -15.49
CA THR A 41 -12.35 -5.54 -16.55
C THR A 41 -11.33 -4.45 -16.88
N TRP A 42 -11.30 -4.05 -18.15
CA TRP A 42 -10.56 -2.89 -18.65
C TRP A 42 -11.51 -1.78 -19.09
N ASN A 43 -11.41 -0.62 -18.46
CA ASN A 43 -12.09 0.58 -18.89
C ASN A 43 -11.13 1.44 -19.73
N ALA A 44 -11.35 1.44 -21.06
CA ALA A 44 -10.54 2.20 -22.00
C ALA A 44 -10.74 3.73 -21.88
N GLY A 45 -11.91 4.18 -21.41
CA GLY A 45 -12.20 5.61 -21.23
C GLY A 45 -11.40 6.23 -20.09
N THR A 46 -11.13 5.46 -19.03
CA THR A 46 -10.33 5.89 -17.88
C THR A 46 -8.92 5.30 -17.85
N ASN A 47 -8.61 4.39 -18.78
CA ASN A 47 -7.36 3.62 -18.81
C ASN A 47 -7.09 2.91 -17.47
N THR A 48 -8.10 2.24 -16.92
CA THR A 48 -8.05 1.56 -15.63
C THR A 48 -8.47 0.10 -15.74
N MET A 49 -7.77 -0.76 -14.99
CA MET A 49 -8.13 -2.15 -14.77
C MET A 49 -8.84 -2.29 -13.42
N ASN A 50 -9.95 -3.03 -13.36
CA ASN A 50 -10.59 -3.44 -12.10
C ASN A 50 -10.46 -4.95 -11.94
N THR A 51 -10.14 -5.38 -10.74
CA THR A 51 -10.07 -6.79 -10.32
C THR A 51 -10.39 -6.88 -8.83
N ILE A 52 -10.78 -8.07 -8.37
CA ILE A 52 -11.04 -8.33 -6.96
C ILE A 52 -9.73 -8.55 -6.19
N ASN A 53 -8.89 -9.49 -6.66
CA ASN A 53 -7.66 -9.91 -5.99
C ASN A 53 -6.45 -9.82 -6.93
N ILE A 54 -5.27 -9.55 -6.36
CA ILE A 54 -3.98 -9.54 -7.08
C ILE A 54 -2.93 -10.29 -6.26
N ASP A 55 -2.59 -11.50 -6.68
CA ASP A 55 -1.45 -12.26 -6.15
C ASP A 55 -0.26 -12.11 -7.10
N TYR A 56 0.88 -11.66 -6.59
CA TYR A 56 2.09 -11.44 -7.39
C TYR A 56 3.35 -11.88 -6.63
N THR A 57 4.35 -12.42 -7.35
CA THR A 57 5.62 -12.89 -6.79
C THR A 57 6.78 -11.92 -7.01
N GLY A 58 6.56 -10.87 -7.81
CA GLY A 58 7.55 -9.85 -8.15
C GLY A 58 7.38 -8.55 -7.36
N TYR A 59 7.67 -7.43 -8.02
CA TYR A 59 7.50 -6.09 -7.44
C TYR A 59 6.56 -5.26 -8.30
N ILE A 60 5.70 -4.46 -7.67
CA ILE A 60 4.92 -3.42 -8.33
C ILE A 60 5.77 -2.15 -8.34
N THR A 61 5.93 -1.53 -9.51
CA THR A 61 6.70 -0.28 -9.65
C THR A 61 5.79 0.84 -10.11
N ASP A 62 5.95 2.01 -9.48
CA ASP A 62 5.31 3.27 -9.87
C ASP A 62 6.40 4.22 -10.40
N ILE A 63 6.16 4.81 -11.57
CA ILE A 63 7.14 5.67 -12.23
C ILE A 63 7.22 6.99 -11.45
N SER A 64 8.30 7.17 -10.70
CA SER A 64 8.46 8.27 -9.74
C SER A 64 9.59 9.26 -10.09
N ASP A 65 9.99 9.31 -11.37
CA ASP A 65 11.10 10.15 -11.86
C ASP A 65 10.80 11.65 -11.72
N LYS A 66 11.76 12.43 -11.22
CA LYS A 66 11.62 13.89 -11.03
C LYS A 66 11.24 14.62 -12.33
N ARG A 67 11.66 14.13 -13.50
CA ARG A 67 11.36 14.74 -14.81
C ARG A 67 9.88 14.67 -15.18
N LEU A 68 9.12 13.80 -14.52
CA LEU A 68 7.68 13.62 -14.73
C LEU A 68 6.84 14.32 -13.65
N LYS A 69 7.48 15.11 -12.77
CA LYS A 69 6.84 15.78 -11.63
C LYS A 69 6.98 17.29 -11.73
N GLU A 70 5.92 17.99 -11.39
CA GLU A 70 5.86 19.45 -11.27
C GLU A 70 5.23 19.85 -9.92
N ASN A 71 5.31 21.13 -9.55
CA ASN A 71 4.73 21.67 -8.31
C ASN A 71 5.17 20.91 -7.03
N ILE A 72 6.45 20.52 -6.95
CA ILE A 72 7.01 19.74 -5.86
C ILE A 72 7.16 20.61 -4.61
N VAL A 73 6.33 20.37 -3.61
CA VAL A 73 6.39 20.99 -2.27
C VAL A 73 6.65 19.92 -1.20
N PRO A 74 7.44 20.21 -0.14
CA PRO A 74 7.55 19.32 1.00
C PRO A 74 6.19 19.05 1.65
N LEU A 75 5.99 17.84 2.17
CA LEU A 75 4.81 17.52 2.96
C LEU A 75 4.94 18.16 4.35
N GLU A 76 3.94 18.93 4.74
CA GLU A 76 3.83 19.53 6.07
C GLU A 76 2.65 18.89 6.84
N ASN A 77 2.67 18.97 8.16
CA ASN A 77 1.60 18.47 9.06
C ASN A 77 1.27 16.96 8.92
N SER A 78 2.19 16.16 8.36
CA SER A 78 2.02 14.71 8.24
C SER A 78 1.86 14.03 9.59
N PHE A 79 2.55 14.53 10.63
CA PHE A 79 2.48 13.98 11.98
C PHE A 79 1.06 14.12 12.54
N GLU A 80 0.52 15.34 12.55
CA GLU A 80 -0.83 15.64 13.05
C GLU A 80 -1.89 14.85 12.28
N GLY A 81 -1.77 14.80 10.95
CA GLY A 81 -2.70 14.05 10.09
C GLY A 81 -2.69 12.55 10.41
N ILE A 82 -1.52 11.94 10.53
CA ILE A 82 -1.41 10.51 10.87
C ILE A 82 -1.87 10.23 12.31
N MET A 83 -1.57 11.10 13.27
CA MET A 83 -1.99 10.92 14.66
C MET A 83 -3.50 11.10 14.88
N ALA A 84 -4.19 11.78 13.97
CA ALA A 84 -5.65 11.90 14.00
C ALA A 84 -6.38 10.64 13.47
N LEU A 85 -5.67 9.73 12.80
CA LEU A 85 -6.26 8.52 12.23
C LEU A 85 -6.33 7.38 13.25
N GLN A 86 -7.41 6.61 13.14
CA GLN A 86 -7.61 5.38 13.89
C GLN A 86 -7.49 4.17 12.96
N ALA A 87 -6.68 3.19 13.35
CA ALA A 87 -6.65 1.88 12.69
C ALA A 87 -7.75 0.98 13.25
N TYR A 88 -8.37 0.19 12.37
CA TYR A 88 -9.47 -0.70 12.70
C TYR A 88 -9.14 -2.12 12.25
N SER A 89 -9.66 -3.10 12.99
CA SER A 89 -9.85 -4.46 12.49
C SER A 89 -11.31 -4.61 12.06
N PHE A 90 -11.55 -5.18 10.88
CA PHE A 90 -12.89 -5.36 10.35
C PHE A 90 -12.98 -6.64 9.51
N THR A 91 -14.19 -6.92 9.06
CA THR A 91 -14.51 -8.02 8.15
C THR A 91 -15.47 -7.45 7.12
N MET A 92 -15.29 -7.78 5.85
CA MET A 92 -16.21 -7.32 4.81
C MET A 92 -17.59 -7.96 5.01
N LYS A 93 -18.65 -7.22 4.71
CA LYS A 93 -20.04 -7.70 4.89
C LYS A 93 -20.36 -8.87 3.96
N ASP A 94 -19.87 -8.78 2.73
CA ASP A 94 -20.16 -9.75 1.66
C ASP A 94 -19.06 -10.82 1.52
N ASP A 95 -18.03 -10.79 2.37
CA ASP A 95 -17.04 -11.86 2.43
C ASP A 95 -17.59 -13.06 3.22
N GLN A 96 -17.84 -14.17 2.51
CA GLN A 96 -18.30 -15.42 3.09
C GLN A 96 -17.30 -16.05 4.06
N ASN A 97 -16.00 -15.81 3.87
CA ASN A 97 -14.96 -16.34 4.74
C ASN A 97 -14.79 -15.52 6.02
N ARG A 98 -15.42 -14.33 6.11
CA ARG A 98 -15.34 -13.42 7.25
C ARG A 98 -13.89 -13.15 7.64
N ALA A 99 -13.00 -13.05 6.65
CA ALA A 99 -11.58 -12.83 6.85
C ALA A 99 -11.36 -11.51 7.59
N VAL A 100 -10.50 -11.57 8.62
CA VAL A 100 -10.16 -10.40 9.41
C VAL A 100 -9.13 -9.58 8.65
N GLU A 101 -9.48 -8.31 8.42
CA GLU A 101 -8.62 -7.32 7.79
C GLU A 101 -8.27 -6.21 8.78
N TYR A 102 -7.19 -5.48 8.48
CA TYR A 102 -6.78 -4.28 9.20
C TYR A 102 -6.65 -3.12 8.23
N GLY A 103 -7.16 -1.95 8.61
CA GLY A 103 -7.10 -0.79 7.75
C GLY A 103 -7.67 0.46 8.40
N LEU A 104 -8.09 1.40 7.54
CA LEU A 104 -8.60 2.70 7.91
C LEU A 104 -10.01 2.88 7.34
N MET A 105 -10.82 3.72 8.01
CA MET A 105 -12.07 4.17 7.42
C MET A 105 -11.78 5.27 6.41
N ALA A 106 -12.30 5.14 5.19
CA ALA A 106 -12.03 6.12 4.14
C ALA A 106 -12.55 7.52 4.49
N GLN A 107 -13.63 7.60 5.27
CA GLN A 107 -14.21 8.84 5.77
C GLN A 107 -13.27 9.56 6.74
N ASP A 108 -12.63 8.82 7.66
CA ASP A 108 -11.66 9.40 8.60
C ASP A 108 -10.45 9.96 7.84
N VAL A 109 -9.92 9.17 6.89
CA VAL A 109 -8.81 9.60 6.03
C VAL A 109 -9.16 10.83 5.20
N GLN A 110 -10.40 10.92 4.70
CA GLN A 110 -10.84 12.07 3.90
C GLN A 110 -10.76 13.40 4.67
N THR A 111 -10.87 13.38 6.01
CA THR A 111 -10.77 14.60 6.82
C THR A 111 -9.36 15.17 6.93
N VAL A 112 -8.33 14.34 6.72
CA VAL A 112 -6.92 14.72 6.93
C VAL A 112 -6.06 14.61 5.66
N PHE A 113 -6.36 13.66 4.77
CA PHE A 113 -5.68 13.42 3.49
C PHE A 113 -6.72 13.18 2.38
N PRO A 114 -7.57 14.18 2.04
CA PRO A 114 -8.64 14.00 1.06
C PRO A 114 -8.14 13.55 -0.32
N GLU A 115 -6.89 13.89 -0.68
CA GLU A 115 -6.24 13.52 -1.93
C GLU A 115 -5.97 12.01 -2.05
N LEU A 116 -5.99 11.29 -0.92
CA LEU A 116 -5.81 9.83 -0.87
C LEU A 116 -7.14 9.08 -0.92
N VAL A 117 -8.27 9.77 -1.04
CA VAL A 117 -9.60 9.17 -1.06
C VAL A 117 -10.25 9.37 -2.42
N LYS A 118 -10.65 8.28 -3.06
CA LYS A 118 -11.42 8.31 -4.31
C LYS A 118 -12.89 8.04 -4.03
N THR A 119 -13.76 8.89 -4.58
CA THR A 119 -15.21 8.66 -4.59
C THR A 119 -15.61 7.98 -5.90
N HIS A 120 -16.32 6.86 -5.80
CA HIS A 120 -16.88 6.13 -6.94
C HIS A 120 -18.27 6.66 -7.31
N GLU A 121 -18.76 6.33 -8.51
CA GLU A 121 -20.06 6.81 -9.01
C GLU A 121 -21.24 6.43 -8.10
N ASN A 122 -21.15 5.29 -7.42
CA ASN A 122 -22.13 4.82 -6.45
C ASN A 122 -21.99 5.44 -5.05
N GLY A 123 -21.09 6.42 -4.88
CA GLY A 123 -20.83 7.09 -3.61
C GLY A 123 -19.94 6.33 -2.63
N MET A 124 -19.49 5.11 -2.97
CA MET A 124 -18.51 4.41 -2.15
C MET A 124 -17.15 5.11 -2.22
N LEU A 125 -16.39 5.03 -1.12
CA LEU A 125 -15.06 5.60 -1.02
C LEU A 125 -14.01 4.48 -1.02
N SER A 126 -12.90 4.71 -1.72
CA SER A 126 -11.71 3.86 -1.67
C SER A 126 -10.48 4.66 -1.31
N LEU A 127 -9.44 3.96 -0.84
CA LEU A 127 -8.20 4.55 -0.35
C LEU A 127 -7.01 4.23 -1.25
N ASN A 128 -6.21 5.24 -1.54
CA ASN A 128 -4.84 5.07 -2.01
C ASN A 128 -3.91 4.79 -0.80
N TYR A 129 -3.88 3.54 -0.36
CA TYR A 129 -3.02 3.12 0.75
C TYR A 129 -1.52 3.34 0.49
N ILE A 130 -1.06 3.21 -0.75
CA ILE A 130 0.35 3.46 -1.12
C ILE A 130 0.71 4.93 -0.86
N GLY A 131 -0.23 5.86 -1.11
CA GLY A 131 -0.03 7.29 -0.87
C GLY A 131 0.22 7.65 0.60
N LEU A 132 -0.23 6.83 1.56
CA LEU A 132 0.01 7.06 2.99
C LEU A 132 1.48 6.86 3.40
N ILE A 133 2.29 6.18 2.58
CA ILE A 133 3.70 5.92 2.90
C ILE A 133 4.48 7.23 3.03
N ALA A 134 4.23 8.23 2.18
CA ALA A 134 4.96 9.50 2.23
C ALA A 134 4.68 10.32 3.50
N PRO A 135 3.41 10.53 3.92
CA PRO A 135 3.10 11.10 5.24
C PRO A 135 3.71 10.29 6.40
N LEU A 136 3.65 8.95 6.35
CA LEU A 136 4.24 8.09 7.39
C LEU A 136 5.76 8.31 7.52
N ILE A 137 6.49 8.46 6.41
CA ILE A 137 7.92 8.78 6.44
C ILE A 137 8.20 10.10 7.16
N GLU A 138 7.43 11.15 6.86
CA GLU A 138 7.60 12.45 7.54
C GLU A 138 7.20 12.39 9.01
N THR A 139 6.18 11.61 9.38
CA THR A 139 5.81 11.34 10.77
C THR A 139 6.95 10.67 11.54
N VAL A 140 7.61 9.66 10.96
CA VAL A 140 8.77 9.00 11.60
C VAL A 140 9.94 9.98 11.77
N LYS A 141 10.22 10.83 10.77
CA LYS A 141 11.26 11.86 10.89
C LYS A 141 10.93 12.89 11.98
N ALA A 142 9.67 13.32 12.05
CA ALA A 142 9.21 14.25 13.08
C ALA A 142 9.36 13.65 14.49
N GLN A 143 8.95 12.37 14.65
CA GLN A 143 9.15 11.63 15.90
C GLN A 143 10.63 11.51 16.27
N GLN A 144 11.51 11.19 15.32
CA GLN A 144 12.95 11.09 15.56
C GLN A 144 13.54 12.44 16.01
N SER A 145 13.12 13.54 15.39
CA SER A 145 13.54 14.90 15.80
C SER A 145 13.12 15.22 17.23
N GLU A 146 11.90 14.85 17.63
CA GLU A 146 11.44 15.08 19.00
C GLU A 146 12.21 14.23 20.02
N ILE A 147 12.52 12.98 19.69
CA ILE A 147 13.35 12.11 20.52
C ILE A 147 14.73 12.72 20.76
N GLU A 148 15.37 13.27 19.73
CA GLU A 148 16.68 13.91 19.84
C GLU A 148 16.64 15.17 20.71
N LYS A 149 15.59 15.99 20.56
CA LYS A 149 15.37 17.15 21.44
C LYS A 149 15.19 16.73 22.90
N LEU A 150 14.39 15.70 23.16
CA LEU A 150 14.17 15.20 24.51
C LEU A 150 15.44 14.63 25.13
N ARG A 151 16.25 13.87 24.37
CA ARG A 151 17.56 13.37 24.82
C ARG A 151 18.52 14.49 25.15
N SER A 152 18.66 15.48 24.27
CA SER A 152 19.52 16.63 24.53
C SER A 152 19.11 17.39 25.79
N ARG A 153 17.80 17.53 26.05
CA ARG A 153 17.29 18.12 27.28
C ARG A 153 17.60 17.27 28.51
N LEU A 154 17.53 15.95 28.39
CA LEU A 154 17.86 15.02 29.47
C LEU A 154 19.36 15.10 29.80
N ASP A 155 20.25 15.03 28.80
CA ASP A 155 21.69 15.14 28.99
C ASP A 155 22.07 16.47 29.66
N ALA A 156 21.46 17.57 29.21
CA ALA A 156 21.66 18.89 29.81
C ALA A 156 21.17 18.96 31.27
N LEU A 157 20.09 18.24 31.59
CA LEU A 157 19.56 18.14 32.95
C LEU A 157 20.47 17.30 33.85
N GLU A 158 20.92 16.14 33.38
CA GLU A 158 21.85 15.26 34.08
C GLU A 158 23.20 15.95 34.36
N ALA A 159 23.73 16.68 33.37
CA ALA A 159 24.93 17.50 33.55
C ALA A 159 24.74 18.63 34.57
N ARG A 160 23.53 19.20 34.68
CA ARG A 160 23.21 20.30 35.60
C ARG A 160 23.03 19.83 37.04
N TYR A 161 22.47 18.64 37.26
CA TYR A 161 22.10 18.16 38.59
C TYR A 161 23.03 17.06 39.13
N GLY A 162 23.98 16.56 38.33
CA GLY A 162 24.81 15.41 38.67
C GLY A 162 23.99 14.13 38.71
N THR A 163 24.62 12.97 38.51
CA THR A 163 23.96 11.65 38.63
C THR A 163 23.61 11.38 40.10
N GLY A 164 22.55 12.01 40.61
CA GLY A 164 22.07 11.88 41.99
C GLY A 164 21.33 10.57 42.27
N ILE A 165 21.85 9.45 41.78
CA ILE A 165 21.52 8.11 42.28
C ILE A 165 22.88 7.44 42.53
N ASP A 166 23.51 7.77 43.66
CA ASP A 166 24.55 6.93 44.21
C ASP A 166 23.97 5.51 44.35
N GLU A 167 24.62 4.53 43.73
CA GLU A 167 24.52 3.13 44.15
C GLU A 167 24.71 3.07 45.66
N PRO A 168 23.86 2.37 46.43
CA PRO A 168 24.08 2.23 47.86
C PRO A 168 25.43 1.55 48.05
N ALA A 169 26.35 2.26 48.71
CA ALA A 169 27.65 1.75 49.12
C ALA A 169 27.46 0.36 49.73
N THR A 170 28.08 -0.64 49.12
CA THR A 170 28.24 -1.95 49.72
C THR A 170 29.07 -1.75 50.99
N GLU A 171 28.38 -1.70 52.14
CA GLU A 171 29.02 -1.74 53.44
C GLU A 171 29.89 -3.00 53.51
N THR A 172 31.19 -2.75 53.51
CA THR A 172 32.22 -3.69 53.90
C THR A 172 32.07 -3.91 55.40
N GLY A 173 31.22 -4.85 55.78
CA GLY A 173 31.14 -5.37 57.14
C GLY A 173 32.14 -6.52 57.31
N GLU A 174 33.37 -6.18 57.72
CA GLU A 174 34.21 -7.11 58.48
C GLU A 174 33.56 -7.30 59.86
N GLN A 175 33.15 -8.53 60.19
CA GLN A 175 33.42 -9.24 61.46
C GLN A 175 33.24 -10.75 61.25
#